data_AF-A0A3L8PX46-F1
#
_entry.id   AF-A0A3L8PX46-F1
#
_cell.length_a   1.000
_cell.length_b   1.000
_cell.length_c   1.000
_cell.angle_alpha   90.00
_cell.angle_beta   90.00
_cell.angle_gamma   90.00
#
_symmetry.space_group_name_H-M   'P 1'
#
loop_
_entity.id
_entity.type
_entity.pdbx_description
1 polymer ?
#
loop_
_entity_poly.entity_id
_entity_poly.type
_entity_poly.pdbx_seq_one_letter_code
_entity_poly.pdbx_strand_id
1 'polypeptide(L)'
;MNTSKTLPSVKGITNYGFCASKQEHYYGFKGHLVTDERGIPLNFSVAPANIDERDVAYEVLDKVIGLTIGDKGLIRPSLKADLLQVGLNLQTPLRKNMLDKRPPEIVRLLLKVRRRIETTIGQLVEYFEIEKIRC
;
A
#
# COMPACT_ATOMS: atom_id res chain seq x y z
N MET A 1 17.40 -20.54 -31.72
CA MET A 1 16.07 -19.98 -32.04
C MET A 1 15.73 -18.96 -30.97
N ASN A 2 15.83 -17.68 -31.30
CA ASN A 2 15.51 -16.55 -30.41
C ASN A 2 13.99 -16.43 -30.27
N THR A 3 13.48 -16.50 -29.05
CA THR A 3 12.15 -15.96 -28.73
C THR A 3 12.31 -14.86 -27.69
N SER A 4 12.76 -13.70 -28.17
CA SER A 4 12.45 -12.43 -27.54
C SER A 4 10.93 -12.24 -27.66
N LYS A 5 10.19 -12.70 -26.66
CA LYS A 5 8.80 -12.26 -26.47
C LYS A 5 8.89 -10.89 -25.80
N THR A 6 8.86 -9.83 -26.61
CA THR A 6 8.59 -8.48 -26.12
C THR A 6 7.25 -8.50 -25.39
N LEU A 7 7.26 -8.20 -24.10
CA LEU A 7 6.06 -8.00 -23.31
C LEU A 7 5.18 -6.92 -23.97
N PRO A 8 3.84 -7.03 -23.92
CA PRO A 8 2.95 -6.03 -24.49
C PRO A 8 3.30 -4.62 -23.98
N SER A 9 3.28 -3.64 -24.88
CA SER A 9 3.51 -2.24 -24.50
C SER A 9 2.50 -1.81 -23.43
N VAL A 10 3.02 -1.42 -22.27
CA VAL A 10 2.21 -1.03 -21.09
C VAL A 10 1.49 0.32 -21.25
N LYS A 11 1.64 0.96 -22.42
CA LYS A 11 1.24 2.34 -22.75
C LYS A 11 -0.26 2.67 -22.60
N GLY A 12 -1.13 1.68 -22.39
CA GLY A 12 -2.58 1.88 -22.19
C GLY A 12 -3.09 1.68 -20.76
N ILE A 13 -2.26 1.17 -19.85
CA ILE A 13 -2.66 0.83 -18.47
C ILE A 13 -1.80 1.55 -17.41
N THR A 14 -0.89 2.42 -17.84
CA THR A 14 -0.05 3.26 -16.96
C THR A 14 -0.47 4.72 -17.04
N ASN A 15 -0.26 5.45 -15.95
CA ASN A 15 -0.54 6.88 -15.92
C ASN A 15 0.51 7.65 -15.09
N TYR A 16 0.46 8.98 -15.15
CA TYR A 16 1.25 9.83 -14.26
C TYR A 16 0.66 9.82 -12.85
N GLY A 17 1.52 9.63 -11.87
CA GLY A 17 1.25 9.82 -10.45
C GLY A 17 2.16 10.89 -9.86
N PHE A 18 1.90 11.21 -8.59
CA PHE A 18 2.73 12.12 -7.81
C PHE A 18 3.19 11.43 -6.52
N CYS A 19 4.48 11.46 -6.26
CA CYS A 19 5.10 10.93 -5.05
C CYS A 19 5.38 12.06 -4.07
N ALA A 20 4.52 12.23 -3.06
CA ALA A 20 4.63 13.34 -2.11
C ALA A 20 5.91 13.31 -1.26
N SER A 21 6.48 12.13 -1.00
CA SER A 21 7.73 11.99 -0.24
C SER A 21 8.96 12.44 -1.02
N LYS A 22 8.96 12.27 -2.35
CA LYS A 22 10.04 12.70 -3.24
C LYS A 22 9.76 14.03 -3.95
N GLN A 23 8.54 14.56 -3.83
CA GLN A 23 8.06 15.76 -4.55
C GLN A 23 8.21 15.63 -6.08
N GLU A 24 7.98 14.43 -6.60
CA GLU A 24 8.25 14.09 -8.00
C GLU A 24 7.02 13.46 -8.67
N HIS A 25 6.82 13.78 -9.94
CA HIS A 25 5.90 13.06 -10.81
C HIS A 25 6.60 11.84 -11.40
N TYR A 26 5.90 10.72 -11.47
CA TYR A 26 6.39 9.50 -12.10
C TYR A 26 5.32 8.94 -13.02
N TYR A 27 5.75 8.26 -14.07
CA TYR A 27 4.86 7.58 -14.99
C TYR A 27 4.96 6.08 -14.77
N GLY A 28 3.85 5.42 -14.40
CA GLY A 28 3.86 3.99 -14.13
C GLY A 28 2.69 3.53 -13.28
N PHE A 29 2.99 2.66 -12.31
CA PHE A 29 2.04 2.04 -11.40
C PHE A 29 2.37 2.32 -9.94
N LYS A 30 1.39 2.11 -9.08
CA LYS A 30 1.52 1.98 -7.63
C LYS A 30 1.31 0.52 -7.25
N GLY A 31 2.21 -0.01 -6.44
CA GLY A 31 2.04 -1.30 -5.78
C GLY A 31 1.35 -1.12 -4.43
N HIS A 32 0.42 -2.03 -4.12
CA HIS A 32 -0.24 -2.15 -2.83
C HIS A 32 0.10 -3.52 -2.26
N LEU A 33 0.61 -3.57 -1.03
CA LEU A 33 1.06 -4.79 -0.38
C LEU A 33 0.37 -4.97 0.96
N VAL A 34 -0.16 -6.17 1.20
CA VAL A 34 -0.65 -6.62 2.51
C VAL A 34 0.35 -7.62 3.07
N THR A 35 0.74 -7.42 4.33
CA THR A 35 1.57 -8.38 5.06
C THR A 35 0.90 -8.77 6.36
N ASP A 36 1.33 -9.90 6.93
CA ASP A 36 1.07 -10.18 8.34
C ASP A 36 1.90 -9.24 9.24
N GLU A 37 1.74 -9.37 10.57
CA GLU A 37 2.48 -8.57 11.55
C GLU A 37 3.98 -8.87 11.60
N ARG A 38 4.41 -10.00 11.03
CA ARG A 38 5.81 -10.44 10.97
C ARG A 38 6.53 -9.86 9.76
N GLY A 39 5.78 -9.35 8.79
CA GLY A 39 6.28 -8.79 7.55
C GLY A 39 6.27 -9.78 6.38
N ILE A 40 5.49 -10.85 6.47
CA ILE A 40 5.32 -11.84 5.39
C ILE A 40 4.23 -11.33 4.43
N PRO A 41 4.51 -11.18 3.13
CA PRO A 41 3.50 -10.85 2.12
C PRO A 41 2.34 -11.85 2.09
N LEU A 42 1.11 -11.34 2.16
CA LEU A 42 -0.13 -12.12 2.10
C LEU A 42 -0.92 -11.86 0.81
N ASN A 43 -0.94 -10.60 0.36
CA ASN A 43 -1.65 -10.20 -0.86
C ASN A 43 -0.99 -8.95 -1.47
N PHE A 44 -1.20 -8.72 -2.77
CA PHE A 44 -0.77 -7.50 -3.44
C PHE A 44 -1.70 -7.13 -4.59
N SER A 45 -1.73 -5.85 -4.94
CA SER A 45 -2.38 -5.34 -6.14
C SER A 45 -1.53 -4.26 -6.78
N VAL A 46 -1.72 -4.03 -8.09
CA VAL A 46 -0.97 -3.04 -8.87
C VAL A 46 -1.97 -2.19 -9.62
N ALA A 47 -1.95 -0.88 -9.39
CA ALA A 47 -2.87 0.07 -10.00
C ALA A 47 -2.10 1.15 -10.76
N PRO A 48 -2.67 1.73 -11.84
CA PRO A 48 -2.08 2.90 -12.50
C PRO A 48 -1.80 4.02 -11.50
N ALA A 49 -0.72 4.79 -11.70
CA ALA A 49 -0.26 5.75 -10.69
C ALA A 49 -1.23 6.91 -10.36
N ASN A 50 -2.21 7.17 -11.22
CA ASN A 50 -3.26 8.17 -10.97
C ASN A 50 -4.43 7.64 -10.12
N ILE A 51 -4.53 6.32 -9.93
CA ILE A 51 -5.59 5.74 -9.12
C ILE A 51 -5.37 6.09 -7.64
N ASP A 52 -6.47 6.40 -6.97
CA ASP A 52 -6.51 6.64 -5.54
C ASP A 52 -6.33 5.31 -4.79
N GLU A 53 -5.32 5.25 -3.93
CA GLU A 53 -5.01 4.06 -3.13
C GLU A 53 -6.18 3.59 -2.26
N ARG A 54 -7.08 4.50 -1.91
CA ARG A 54 -8.29 4.19 -1.13
C ARG A 54 -9.31 3.39 -1.92
N ASP A 55 -9.30 3.51 -3.24
CA ASP A 55 -10.21 2.75 -4.11
C ASP A 55 -9.63 1.34 -4.36
N VAL A 56 -8.29 1.21 -4.44
CA VAL A 56 -7.60 -0.09 -4.53
C VAL A 56 -7.68 -0.88 -3.20
N ALA A 57 -7.85 -0.17 -2.08
CA ALA A 57 -7.91 -0.78 -0.75
C ALA A 57 -9.02 -1.84 -0.63
N TYR A 58 -10.17 -1.66 -1.30
CA TYR A 58 -11.24 -2.65 -1.29
C TYR A 58 -10.85 -3.97 -1.93
N GLU A 59 -10.05 -3.93 -2.99
CA GLU A 59 -9.59 -5.12 -3.71
C GLU A 59 -8.48 -5.83 -2.93
N VAL A 60 -7.45 -5.08 -2.52
CA VAL A 60 -6.25 -5.69 -1.90
C VAL A 60 -6.52 -6.21 -0.49
N LEU A 61 -7.52 -5.65 0.20
CA LEU A 61 -7.97 -6.08 1.52
C LEU A 61 -9.15 -7.07 1.46
N ASP A 62 -9.54 -7.54 0.28
CA ASP A 62 -10.58 -8.57 0.16
C ASP A 62 -10.21 -9.79 1.01
N LYS A 63 -11.19 -10.30 1.77
CA LYS A 63 -11.06 -11.44 2.70
C LYS A 63 -10.08 -11.23 3.87
N VAL A 64 -9.49 -10.05 4.04
CA VAL A 64 -8.72 -9.71 5.24
C VAL A 64 -9.69 -9.40 6.38
N ILE A 65 -9.45 -9.98 7.55
CA ILE A 65 -10.27 -9.77 8.75
C ILE A 65 -9.39 -9.38 9.94
N GLY A 66 -10.00 -8.73 10.93
CA GLY A 66 -9.33 -8.34 12.16
C GLY A 66 -8.67 -6.98 12.07
N LEU A 67 -7.58 -6.79 12.81
CA LEU A 67 -6.89 -5.51 12.94
C LEU A 67 -5.90 -5.31 11.79
N THR A 68 -6.09 -4.27 10.98
CA THR A 68 -5.19 -3.95 9.86
C THR A 68 -4.62 -2.57 10.03
N ILE A 69 -3.32 -2.41 9.76
CA ILE A 69 -2.61 -1.13 9.85
C ILE A 69 -2.31 -0.64 8.45
N GLY A 70 -2.88 0.51 8.09
CA GLY A 70 -2.69 1.17 6.80
C GLY A 70 -1.84 2.44 6.90
N ASP A 71 -1.39 2.95 5.75
CA ASP A 71 -0.78 4.28 5.70
C ASP A 71 -1.85 5.36 5.93
N LYS A 72 -1.39 6.55 6.33
CA LYS A 72 -2.13 7.80 6.43
C LYS A 72 -2.87 8.17 5.12
N GLY A 73 -2.39 7.70 3.98
CA GLY A 73 -3.05 7.83 2.68
C GLY A 73 -4.44 7.17 2.63
N LEU A 74 -4.62 6.10 3.41
CA LEU A 74 -5.88 5.34 3.51
C LEU A 74 -6.91 5.99 4.46
N ILE A 75 -6.66 7.20 4.96
CA ILE A 75 -7.64 7.93 5.76
C ILE A 75 -8.82 8.35 4.86
N ARG A 76 -9.93 7.61 4.96
CA ARG A 76 -11.25 7.94 4.42
C ARG A 76 -12.32 7.37 5.35
N PRO A 77 -13.21 8.20 5.94
CA PRO A 77 -14.21 7.72 6.89
C PRO A 77 -15.14 6.64 6.32
N SER A 78 -15.59 6.79 5.06
CA SER A 78 -16.42 5.79 4.38
C SER A 78 -15.68 4.46 4.22
N LEU A 79 -14.46 4.48 3.68
CA LEU A 79 -13.60 3.28 3.56
C LEU A 79 -13.48 2.55 4.90
N LYS A 80 -13.21 3.28 5.98
CA LYS A 80 -13.10 2.66 7.32
C LYS A 80 -14.43 2.04 7.77
N ALA A 81 -15.55 2.71 7.53
CA ALA A 81 -16.87 2.20 7.90
C ALA A 81 -17.23 0.95 7.10
N ASP A 82 -16.98 0.96 5.79
CA ASP A 82 -17.26 -0.17 4.89
C ASP A 82 -16.42 -1.40 5.27
N LEU A 83 -15.12 -1.21 5.50
CA LEU A 83 -14.23 -2.29 5.93
C LEU A 83 -14.61 -2.85 7.30
N LEU A 84 -15.09 -2.00 8.22
CA LEU A 84 -15.53 -2.47 9.53
C LEU A 84 -16.77 -3.37 9.43
N GLN A 85 -17.67 -3.14 8.47
CA GLN A 85 -18.84 -3.99 8.24
C GLN A 85 -18.47 -5.42 7.82
N VAL A 86 -17.33 -5.59 7.15
CA VAL A 86 -16.82 -6.91 6.76
C VAL A 86 -15.82 -7.49 7.77
N GLY A 87 -15.72 -6.89 8.96
CA GLY A 87 -14.88 -7.40 10.05
C GLY A 87 -13.42 -6.95 10.00
N LEU A 88 -13.08 -5.96 9.18
CA LEU A 88 -11.73 -5.39 9.07
C LEU A 88 -11.67 -4.03 9.77
N ASN A 89 -10.95 -3.98 10.89
CA ASN A 89 -10.72 -2.76 11.65
C ASN A 89 -9.45 -2.05 11.14
N LEU A 90 -9.62 -1.15 10.18
CA LEU A 90 -8.53 -0.35 9.62
C LEU A 90 -8.07 0.75 10.61
N GLN A 91 -6.81 0.65 11.03
CA GLN A 91 -6.08 1.64 11.81
C GLN A 91 -5.04 2.33 10.95
N THR A 92 -5.00 3.66 11.01
CA THR A 92 -3.96 4.47 10.35
C THR A 92 -3.27 5.37 11.37
N PRO A 93 -2.04 5.81 11.10
CA PRO A 93 -1.50 7.01 11.72
C PRO A 93 -2.42 8.20 11.45
N LEU A 94 -2.56 9.11 12.41
CA LEU A 94 -3.37 10.31 12.22
C LEU A 94 -2.56 11.43 11.54
N ARG A 95 -3.27 12.42 10.99
CA ARG A 95 -2.63 13.65 10.52
C ARG A 95 -2.17 14.48 11.73
N LYS A 96 -1.12 15.32 11.55
CA LYS A 96 -0.56 16.15 12.63
C LYS A 96 -1.60 17.06 13.30
N ASN A 97 -2.63 17.47 12.56
CA ASN A 97 -3.73 18.32 13.01
C ASN A 97 -4.92 17.54 13.60
N MET A 98 -4.85 16.21 13.70
CA MET A 98 -5.89 15.37 14.29
C MET A 98 -5.52 14.97 15.71
N LEU A 99 -6.49 15.01 16.61
CA LEU A 99 -6.32 14.55 17.98
C LEU A 99 -6.31 13.01 18.03
N ASP A 100 -5.22 12.43 18.50
CA ASP A 100 -5.14 11.00 18.78
C ASP A 100 -5.57 10.73 20.23
N LYS A 101 -6.72 10.08 20.40
CA LYS A 101 -7.24 9.66 21.71
C LYS A 101 -6.80 8.26 22.11
N ARG A 102 -6.04 7.56 21.26
CA ARG A 102 -5.58 6.19 21.55
C ARG A 102 -4.50 6.20 22.63
N PRO A 103 -4.39 5.13 23.44
CA PRO A 103 -3.30 5.00 24.40
C PRO A 103 -1.92 5.09 23.71
N PRO A 104 -0.92 5.74 24.34
CA PRO A 104 0.42 5.88 23.75
C PRO A 104 1.06 4.55 23.35
N GLU A 105 0.77 3.48 24.10
CA GLU A 105 1.26 2.12 23.82
C GLU A 105 0.75 1.57 22.50
N ILE A 106 -0.54 1.78 22.20
CA ILE A 106 -1.16 1.38 20.94
C ILE A 106 -0.54 2.16 19.78
N VAL A 107 -0.34 3.47 19.95
CA VAL A 107 0.31 4.30 18.92
C VAL A 107 1.74 3.83 18.66
N ARG A 108 2.51 3.50 19.71
CA ARG A 108 3.86 2.94 19.58
C ARG A 108 3.85 1.60 18.85
N LEU A 109 2.89 0.72 19.14
CA LEU A 109 2.73 -0.55 18.44
C LEU A 109 2.44 -0.34 16.95
N LEU A 110 1.52 0.57 16.60
CA LEU A 110 1.20 0.90 15.21
C LEU A 110 2.44 1.36 14.44
N LEU A 111 3.25 2.24 15.05
CA LEU A 111 4.49 2.73 14.44
C LEU A 111 5.55 1.63 14.31
N LYS A 112 5.64 0.70 15.28
CA LYS A 112 6.57 -0.43 15.22
C LYS A 112 6.22 -1.39 14.09
N VAL A 113 4.94 -1.72 13.92
CA VAL A 113 4.48 -2.58 12.82
C VAL A 113 4.71 -1.89 11.48
N ARG A 114 4.38 -0.59 11.36
CA ARG A 114 4.65 0.19 10.15
C ARG A 114 6.12 0.11 9.72
N ARG A 115 7.07 0.35 10.64
CA ARG A 115 8.51 0.26 10.35
C ARG A 115 8.93 -1.12 9.85
N ARG A 116 8.30 -2.18 10.37
CA ARG A 116 8.56 -3.55 9.93
C ARG A 116 8.08 -3.78 8.50
N ILE A 117 6.87 -3.31 8.16
CA ILE A 117 6.34 -3.35 6.79
C ILE A 117 7.25 -2.57 5.83
N GLU A 118 7.68 -1.37 6.21
CA GLU A 118 8.63 -0.56 5.44
C GLU A 118 9.96 -1.30 5.22
N THR A 119 10.42 -2.06 6.22
CA THR A 119 11.63 -2.91 6.08
C THR A 119 11.41 -4.05 5.09
N THR A 120 10.28 -4.76 5.17
CA THR A 120 9.91 -5.81 4.20
C THR A 120 9.90 -5.24 2.79
N ILE A 121 9.26 -4.09 2.57
CA ILE A 121 9.22 -3.44 1.26
C ILE A 121 10.64 -3.10 0.81
N GLY A 122 11.47 -2.53 1.69
CA GLY A 122 12.87 -2.24 1.38
C GLY A 122 13.66 -3.48 0.92
N GLN A 123 13.49 -4.61 1.60
CA GLN A 123 14.10 -5.89 1.19
C GLN A 123 13.59 -6.37 -0.17
N LEU A 124 12.29 -6.24 -0.44
CA LEU A 124 11.74 -6.59 -1.74
C LEU A 124 12.32 -5.71 -2.87
N VAL A 125 12.50 -4.42 -2.60
CA VAL A 125 13.12 -3.49 -3.55
C VAL A 125 14.58 -3.82 -3.78
N GLU A 126 15.35 -4.08 -2.72
CA GLU A 126 16.79 -4.34 -2.80
C GLU A 126 17.10 -5.66 -3.50
N TYR A 127 16.44 -6.75 -3.11
CA TYR A 127 16.78 -8.09 -3.60
C TYR A 127 16.04 -8.49 -4.89
N PHE A 128 14.84 -7.94 -5.12
CA PHE A 128 13.98 -8.37 -6.23
C PHE A 128 13.65 -7.25 -7.20
N GLU A 129 14.10 -6.02 -6.94
CA GLU A 129 13.88 -4.85 -7.80
C GLU A 129 12.42 -4.61 -8.16
N ILE A 130 11.49 -4.82 -7.22
CA ILE A 130 10.04 -4.73 -7.47
C ILE A 130 9.55 -3.36 -7.95
N GLU A 131 10.38 -2.32 -7.82
CA GLU A 131 10.10 -0.97 -8.32
C GLU A 131 10.54 -0.76 -9.78
N LYS A 132 11.28 -1.70 -10.38
CA LYS A 132 11.78 -1.60 -11.74
C LYS A 132 11.04 -2.57 -12.64
N ILE A 133 10.48 -2.04 -13.74
CA ILE A 133 10.01 -2.87 -14.84
C ILE A 133 11.20 -3.10 -15.78
N ARG A 134 11.73 -4.33 -15.80
CA ARG A 134 12.72 -4.74 -16.79
C ARG A 134 11.98 -5.13 -18.07
N CYS A 135 12.08 -4.29 -19.09
CA CYS A 135 11.62 -4.59 -20.45
C CYS A 135 12.76 -5.18 -21.28
#